data_AF-B3G1M4-F1
#
_entry.id   AF-B3G1M4-F1
#
_cell.length_a   1.000
_cell.length_b   1.000
_cell.length_c   1.000
_cell.angle_alpha   90.00
_cell.angle_beta   90.00
_cell.angle_gamma   90.00
#
_symmetry.space_group_name_H-M   'P 1'
#
loop_
_entity.id
_entity.type
_entity.pdbx_description
1 polymer ?
#
loop_
_entity_poly.entity_id
_entity_poly.type
_entity_poly.pdbx_seq_one_letter_code
_entity_poly.pdbx_strand_id
1 'polypeptide(L)'
;MALSDERRGIGARNEAIRRAGGQRVEAERRGDQGLTAALNRLIEPERQARALRKIDPRGALDAKRGRADYNPAGKQLGGGGVSWPLAETDKSKRTVADEEIVSTDGLVVVVFKRVTSFEMQDGGENIGRMEFKA
;
A
#
# COMPACT_ATOMS: atom_id res chain seq x y z
N MET A 1 13.93 -61.44 -51.61
CA MET A 1 13.77 -60.01 -51.26
C MET A 1 12.75 -59.76 -50.15
N ALA A 2 11.63 -60.50 -50.04
CA ALA A 2 10.63 -60.28 -48.99
C ALA A 2 11.16 -60.42 -47.53
N LEU A 3 12.00 -61.42 -47.26
CA LEU A 3 12.49 -61.70 -45.90
C LEU A 3 13.41 -60.59 -45.33
N SER A 4 14.15 -59.89 -46.19
CA SER A 4 15.04 -58.80 -45.80
C SER A 4 14.28 -57.51 -45.46
N ASP A 5 13.14 -57.28 -46.10
CA ASP A 5 12.28 -56.11 -45.84
C ASP A 5 11.52 -56.30 -44.53
N GLU A 6 11.07 -57.53 -44.28
CA GLU A 6 10.41 -57.91 -43.04
C GLU A 6 11.36 -57.79 -41.83
N ARG A 7 12.61 -58.25 -41.95
CA ARG A 7 13.63 -58.07 -40.90
C ARG A 7 13.93 -56.60 -40.62
N ARG A 8 14.01 -55.76 -41.66
CA ARG A 8 14.19 -54.31 -41.50
C ARG A 8 12.98 -53.66 -40.81
N GLY A 9 11.76 -54.05 -41.17
CA GLY A 9 10.54 -53.57 -40.54
C GLY A 9 10.42 -53.93 -39.07
N ILE A 10 10.79 -55.16 -38.70
CA ILE A 10 10.82 -55.62 -37.30
C ILE A 10 11.90 -54.85 -36.52
N GLY A 11 13.07 -54.61 -37.12
CA GLY A 11 14.13 -53.79 -36.53
C GLY A 11 13.66 -52.37 -36.20
N ALA A 12 13.05 -51.70 -37.17
CA ALA A 12 12.54 -50.33 -36.99
C ALA A 12 11.44 -50.24 -35.91
N ARG A 13 10.54 -51.24 -35.85
CA ARG A 13 9.50 -51.31 -34.81
C ARG A 13 10.10 -51.52 -33.42
N ASN A 14 11.06 -52.43 -33.29
CA ASN A 14 11.74 -52.68 -32.02
C ASN A 14 12.50 -51.46 -31.53
N GLU A 15 13.11 -50.70 -32.43
CA GLU A 15 13.80 -49.45 -32.08
C GLU A 15 12.81 -48.37 -31.63
N ALA A 16 11.68 -48.22 -32.32
CA ALA A 16 10.61 -47.29 -31.94
C ALA A 16 10.04 -47.62 -30.55
N ILE A 17 9.80 -48.91 -30.26
CA ILE A 17 9.33 -49.37 -28.95
C ILE A 17 10.34 -49.03 -27.86
N ARG A 18 11.64 -49.26 -28.10
CA ARG A 18 12.70 -48.92 -27.13
C ARG A 18 12.79 -47.42 -26.89
N ARG A 19 12.71 -46.61 -27.95
CA ARG A 19 12.72 -45.14 -27.83
C ARG A 19 11.50 -44.63 -27.05
N ALA A 20 10.30 -45.11 -27.37
CA ALA A 20 9.08 -44.73 -26.69
C ALA A 20 9.07 -45.17 -25.21
N GLY A 21 9.56 -46.39 -24.92
CA GLY A 21 9.72 -46.87 -23.55
C GLY A 21 10.73 -46.03 -22.75
N GLY A 22 11.87 -45.69 -23.35
CA GLY A 22 12.86 -44.80 -22.74
C GLY A 22 12.29 -43.42 -22.41
N GLN A 23 11.57 -42.80 -23.35
CA GLN A 23 10.92 -41.51 -23.13
C GLN A 23 9.87 -41.56 -22.02
N ARG A 24 9.10 -42.65 -21.93
CA ARG A 24 8.11 -42.82 -20.86
C ARG A 24 8.75 -42.97 -19.49
N VAL A 25 9.81 -43.78 -19.39
CA VAL A 25 10.54 -43.96 -18.13
C VAL A 25 11.27 -42.67 -17.73
N GLU A 26 11.78 -41.89 -18.68
CA GLU A 26 12.31 -40.56 -18.41
C GLU A 26 11.22 -39.59 -17.93
N ALA A 27 10.03 -39.61 -18.51
CA ALA A 27 8.90 -38.78 -18.06
C ALA A 27 8.44 -39.18 -16.65
N GLU A 28 8.37 -40.48 -16.35
CA GLU A 28 8.03 -41.01 -15.02
C GLU A 28 9.13 -40.68 -13.98
N ARG A 29 10.42 -40.87 -14.32
CA ARG A 29 11.55 -40.51 -13.43
C ARG A 29 11.70 -39.01 -13.23
N ARG A 30 11.34 -38.22 -14.23
CA ARG A 30 11.37 -36.76 -14.17
C ARG A 30 10.26 -36.22 -13.25
N GLY A 31 9.32 -37.06 -12.81
CA GLY A 31 8.47 -36.85 -11.64
C GLY A 31 7.84 -35.47 -11.60
N ASP A 32 6.69 -35.32 -12.27
CA ASP A 32 5.86 -34.11 -12.31
C ASP A 32 6.63 -32.81 -12.00
N GLN A 33 7.56 -32.45 -12.89
CA GLN A 33 8.30 -31.18 -12.81
C GLN A 33 7.34 -30.00 -12.71
N GLY A 34 6.12 -30.14 -13.24
CA GLY A 34 5.03 -29.19 -13.07
C GLY A 34 4.65 -29.03 -11.60
N LEU A 35 4.41 -30.13 -10.88
CA LEU A 35 4.12 -30.11 -9.44
C LEU A 35 5.29 -29.57 -8.61
N THR A 36 6.52 -30.04 -8.85
CA THR A 36 7.68 -29.56 -8.08
C THR A 36 7.95 -28.07 -8.32
N ALA A 37 7.82 -27.61 -9.58
CA ALA A 37 7.93 -26.19 -9.91
C ALA A 37 6.75 -25.37 -9.35
N ALA A 38 5.53 -25.93 -9.31
CA ALA A 38 4.37 -25.28 -8.72
C ALA A 38 4.50 -25.16 -7.20
N LEU A 39 5.00 -26.19 -6.52
CA LEU A 39 5.33 -26.16 -5.09
C LEU A 39 6.40 -25.10 -4.81
N ASN A 40 7.45 -25.03 -5.63
CA ASN A 40 8.49 -24.00 -5.50
C ASN A 40 7.98 -22.58 -5.80
N ARG A 41 6.88 -22.41 -6.53
CA ARG A 41 6.19 -21.10 -6.69
C ARG A 41 5.29 -20.77 -5.50
N LEU A 42 4.71 -21.77 -4.85
CA LEU A 42 3.82 -21.62 -3.70
C LEU A 42 4.59 -21.33 -2.42
N ILE A 43 5.82 -21.85 -2.31
CA ILE A 43 6.78 -21.42 -1.31
C ILE A 43 7.19 -20.00 -1.68
N GLU A 44 6.51 -19.01 -1.10
CA GLU A 44 6.84 -17.61 -1.27
C GLU A 44 8.33 -17.42 -0.93
N PRO A 45 9.16 -16.89 -1.87
CA PRO A 45 10.49 -16.45 -1.48
C PRO A 45 10.29 -15.38 -0.41
N GLU A 46 10.82 -15.67 0.78
CA GLU A 46 10.75 -14.79 1.95
C GLU A 46 11.13 -13.38 1.50
N ARG A 47 10.14 -12.48 1.42
CA ARG A 47 10.38 -11.11 0.96
C ARG A 47 11.42 -10.51 1.90
N GLN A 48 12.64 -10.33 1.41
CA GLN A 48 13.68 -9.67 2.19
C GLN A 48 13.15 -8.31 2.64
N ALA A 49 12.90 -8.20 3.94
CA ALA A 49 12.38 -6.98 4.53
C ALA A 49 13.36 -5.85 4.24
N ARG A 50 12.84 -4.70 3.83
CA ARG A 50 13.66 -3.52 3.56
C ARG A 50 14.43 -3.15 4.83
N ALA A 51 15.75 -3.12 4.74
CA ALA A 51 16.59 -2.74 5.86
C ALA A 51 16.22 -1.33 6.36
N LEU A 52 16.10 -1.19 7.68
CA LEU A 52 15.85 0.09 8.33
C LEU A 52 17.03 1.04 8.11
N ARG A 53 16.74 2.34 8.00
CA ARG A 53 17.80 3.37 8.00
C ARG A 53 18.46 3.37 9.39
N LYS A 54 19.79 3.26 9.43
CA LYS A 54 20.55 3.46 10.65
C LYS A 54 20.53 4.95 11.00
N ILE A 55 20.21 5.26 12.26
CA ILE A 55 20.32 6.60 12.83
C ILE A 55 21.64 6.62 13.61
N ASP A 56 22.44 7.65 13.40
CA ASP A 56 23.68 7.83 14.15
C ASP A 56 23.37 8.08 15.64
N PRO A 57 24.12 7.46 16.57
CA PRO A 57 23.89 7.65 17.99
C PRO A 57 24.10 9.12 18.39
N ARG A 58 23.37 9.55 19.42
CA ARG A 58 23.45 10.93 19.93
C ARG A 58 24.90 11.24 20.32
N GLY A 59 25.46 12.31 19.75
CA GLY A 59 26.83 12.76 20.01
C GLY A 59 27.91 12.14 19.12
N ALA A 60 27.55 11.32 18.12
CA ALA A 60 28.51 10.79 17.14
C ALA A 60 28.99 11.82 16.11
N LEU A 61 28.37 12.99 16.08
CA LEU A 61 28.78 14.10 15.22
C LEU A 61 29.74 14.99 16.00
N ASP A 62 30.93 15.22 15.44
CA ASP A 62 31.89 16.18 15.98
C ASP A 62 31.23 17.55 16.16
N ALA A 63 31.56 18.22 17.27
CA ALA A 63 31.07 19.55 17.57
C ALA A 63 31.53 20.54 16.48
N LYS A 64 30.63 20.87 15.56
CA LYS A 64 30.83 21.94 14.57
C LYS A 64 30.26 23.24 15.11
N ARG A 65 31.00 24.34 14.97
CA ARG A 65 30.43 25.68 15.17
C ARG A 65 29.42 25.94 14.05
N GLY A 66 28.14 26.04 14.40
CA GLY A 66 27.12 26.51 13.49
C GLY A 66 27.39 27.97 13.13
N ARG A 67 27.50 28.27 11.84
CA ARG A 67 27.46 29.64 11.32
C ARG A 67 26.10 29.80 10.65
N ALA A 68 25.31 30.75 11.11
CA ALA A 68 24.10 31.18 10.41
C ALA A 68 24.41 32.50 9.70
N ASP A 69 24.15 32.57 8.40
CA ASP A 69 24.17 33.82 7.68
C ASP A 69 22.94 34.65 8.05
N TYR A 70 23.12 35.96 8.22
CA TYR A 70 22.03 36.88 8.52
C TYR A 70 21.03 36.88 7.36
N ASN A 71 19.76 36.56 7.65
CA ASN A 71 18.68 36.60 6.68
C ASN A 71 17.92 37.93 6.79
N PRO A 72 18.18 38.92 5.93
CA PRO A 72 17.52 40.23 5.99
C PRO A 72 16.03 40.16 5.62
N ALA A 73 15.58 39.07 5.00
CA ALA A 73 14.22 38.96 4.49
C ALA A 73 13.18 38.62 5.57
N GLY A 74 13.58 38.37 6.82
CA GLY A 74 12.64 37.95 7.87
C GLY A 74 11.73 36.80 7.44
N LYS A 75 12.17 35.98 6.47
CA LYS A 75 11.41 34.83 6.00
C LYS A 75 11.45 33.85 7.16
N GLN A 76 10.43 33.93 8.00
CA GLN A 76 10.06 32.95 8.98
C GLN A 76 10.09 31.61 8.25
N LEU A 77 11.14 30.83 8.51
CA LEU A 77 11.21 29.43 8.14
C LEU A 77 9.99 28.83 8.83
N GLY A 78 8.94 28.56 8.06
CA GLY A 78 7.59 28.32 8.55
C GLY A 78 7.56 27.35 9.71
N GLY A 79 7.45 27.89 10.92
CA GLY A 79 7.02 27.15 12.09
C GLY A 79 5.53 26.93 11.93
N GLY A 80 5.15 25.83 11.29
CA GLY A 80 3.76 25.41 11.20
C GLY A 80 3.30 24.92 12.57
N GLY A 81 2.34 25.62 13.17
CA GLY A 81 1.76 25.25 14.44
C GLY A 81 0.55 26.11 14.74
N VAL A 82 -0.39 25.54 15.49
CA VAL A 82 -1.55 26.26 16.04
C VAL A 82 -1.25 26.54 17.51
N SER A 83 -1.43 27.78 17.95
CA SER A 83 -1.20 28.16 19.35
C SER A 83 -2.41 27.79 20.21
N TRP A 84 -2.26 26.89 21.17
CA TRP A 84 -3.35 26.54 22.09
C TRP A 84 -3.49 27.60 23.20
N PRO A 85 -4.70 27.86 23.71
CA PRO A 85 -5.97 27.19 23.41
C PRO A 85 -6.61 27.67 22.10
N LEU A 86 -7.41 26.78 21.49
CA LEU A 86 -8.32 27.15 20.41
C LEU A 86 -9.67 27.57 20.99
N ALA A 87 -10.15 28.76 20.61
CA ALA A 87 -11.42 29.29 21.08
C ALA A 87 -12.28 29.76 19.89
N GLU A 88 -13.56 29.42 19.93
CA GLU A 88 -14.53 30.01 19.01
C GLU A 88 -14.96 31.38 19.55
N THR A 89 -14.60 32.45 18.84
CA THR A 89 -14.87 33.83 19.28
C THR A 89 -16.18 34.39 18.78
N ASP A 90 -16.69 33.90 17.65
CA ASP A 90 -17.93 34.37 17.04
C ASP A 90 -18.79 33.21 16.51
N LYS A 91 -19.88 32.92 17.23
CA LYS A 91 -20.83 31.86 16.88
C LYS A 91 -21.72 32.21 15.68
N SER A 92 -21.81 33.49 15.30
CA SER A 92 -22.65 33.92 14.18
C SER A 92 -22.08 33.50 12.82
N LYS A 93 -20.77 33.22 12.77
CA LYS A 93 -20.04 32.77 11.58
C LYS A 93 -20.13 31.26 11.30
N ARG A 94 -20.87 30.53 12.13
CA ARG A 94 -21.12 29.10 11.91
C ARG A 94 -21.88 28.90 10.60
N THR A 95 -21.41 27.98 9.78
CA THR A 95 -22.21 27.46 8.67
C THR A 95 -23.04 26.29 9.17
N VAL A 96 -24.32 26.26 8.81
CA VAL A 96 -25.25 25.19 9.18
C VAL A 96 -25.87 24.58 7.94
N ALA A 97 -26.21 23.29 8.02
CA ALA A 97 -26.99 22.57 7.04
C ALA A 97 -28.19 21.91 7.71
N ASP A 98 -29.22 21.67 6.93
CA ASP A 98 -30.45 21.05 7.41
C ASP A 98 -30.28 19.54 7.34
N GLU A 99 -30.61 18.87 8.44
CA GLU A 99 -30.65 17.42 8.53
C GLU A 99 -32.07 17.00 8.90
N GLU A 100 -32.70 16.24 8.01
CA GLU A 100 -34.09 15.85 8.13
C GLU A 100 -34.18 14.39 8.58
N ILE A 101 -34.91 14.17 9.66
CA ILE A 101 -35.28 12.84 10.13
C ILE A 101 -36.78 12.68 9.95
N VAL A 102 -37.15 11.74 9.08
CA VAL A 102 -38.54 11.42 8.78
C VAL A 102 -38.93 10.14 9.50
N SER A 103 -40.06 10.17 10.19
CA SER A 103 -40.70 8.99 10.76
C SER A 103 -40.99 7.93 9.68
N THR A 104 -41.05 6.66 10.08
CA THR A 104 -41.28 5.56 9.14
C THR A 104 -42.62 5.65 8.42
N ASP A 105 -43.63 6.24 9.06
CA ASP A 105 -44.96 6.49 8.51
C ASP A 105 -45.06 7.85 7.77
N GLY A 106 -44.00 8.65 7.75
CA GLY A 106 -43.93 9.94 7.06
C GLY A 106 -44.77 11.06 7.69
N LEU A 107 -45.39 10.81 8.85
CA LEU A 107 -46.30 11.76 9.50
C LEU A 107 -45.56 12.86 10.28
N VAL A 108 -44.39 12.51 10.81
CA VAL A 108 -43.52 13.42 11.57
C VAL A 108 -42.22 13.60 10.82
N VAL A 109 -41.85 14.87 10.63
CA VAL A 109 -40.57 15.31 10.10
C VAL A 109 -39.93 16.22 11.14
N VAL A 110 -38.68 15.90 11.52
CA VAL A 110 -37.87 16.76 12.40
C VAL A 110 -36.68 17.26 11.60
N VAL A 111 -36.52 18.58 11.55
CA VAL A 111 -35.39 19.24 10.89
C VAL A 111 -34.43 19.78 11.95
N PHE A 112 -33.20 19.28 11.96
CA PHE A 112 -32.11 19.77 12.78
C PHE A 112 -31.22 20.71 11.97
N LYS A 113 -30.74 21.78 12.61
CA LYS A 113 -29.68 22.62 12.04
C LYS A 113 -28.33 22.08 12.52
N ARG A 114 -27.66 21.31 11.68
CA ARG A 114 -26.33 20.76 11.95
C ARG A 114 -25.25 21.78 11.58
N VAL A 115 -24.34 22.08 12.50
CA VAL A 115 -23.17 22.92 12.20
C VAL A 115 -22.22 22.16 11.30
N THR A 116 -21.91 22.72 10.12
CA THR A 116 -20.98 22.13 9.14
C THR A 116 -19.59 22.75 9.21
N SER A 117 -19.48 24.02 9.60
CA SER A 117 -18.18 24.64 9.85
C SER A 117 -18.27 25.82 10.82
N PHE A 118 -17.15 26.14 11.47
CA PHE A 118 -17.00 27.32 12.31
C PHE A 118 -15.54 27.81 12.35
N GLU A 119 -15.35 29.07 12.70
CA GLU A 119 -14.03 29.69 12.85
C GLU A 119 -13.54 29.57 14.30
N MET A 120 -12.26 29.31 14.47
CA MET A 120 -11.57 29.28 15.75
C MET A 120 -10.37 30.23 15.71
N GLN A 121 -10.19 30.98 16.77
CA GLN A 121 -9.01 31.78 17.02
C GLN A 121 -8.05 31.02 17.94
N ASP A 122 -6.78 31.01 17.57
CA ASP A 122 -5.71 30.42 18.36
C ASP A 122 -5.14 31.44 19.36
N GLY A 123 -4.31 30.99 20.31
CA GLY A 123 -3.67 31.85 21.32
C GLY A 123 -2.69 32.89 20.74
N GLY A 124 -2.38 32.82 19.45
CA GLY A 124 -1.58 33.78 18.70
C GLY A 124 -2.39 34.63 17.71
N GLU A 125 -3.72 34.70 17.90
CA GLU A 125 -4.67 35.46 17.09
C GLU A 125 -4.86 34.99 15.64
N ASN A 126 -4.34 33.82 15.29
CA ASN A 126 -4.58 33.23 13.97
C ASN A 126 -5.99 32.64 13.92
N ILE A 127 -6.68 32.84 12.80
CA ILE A 127 -8.02 32.27 12.56
C ILE A 127 -7.89 31.03 11.69
N GLY A 128 -8.39 29.90 12.19
CA GLY A 128 -8.56 28.65 11.47
C GLY A 128 -10.03 28.29 11.30
N ARG A 129 -10.36 27.55 10.24
CA ARG A 129 -11.72 26.98 10.06
C ARG A 129 -11.71 25.50 10.38
N MET A 130 -12.65 25.06 11.20
CA MET A 130 -12.94 23.65 11.44
C MET A 130 -14.15 23.24 10.61
N GLU A 131 -13.99 22.19 9.79
CA GLU A 131 -15.03 21.67 8.91
C GLU A 131 -15.38 20.23 9.29
N PHE A 132 -16.68 19.96 9.40
CA PHE A 132 -17.21 18.63 9.62
C PHE A 132 -17.62 18.04 8.27
N LYS A 133 -17.03 16.90 7.91
CA LYS A 133 -17.47 16.15 6.72
C LYS A 133 -18.86 15.56 6.98
N ALA A 134 -19.70 15.69 5.96
CA ALA A 134 -21.08 15.20 5.96
C ALA A 134 -21.13 13.67 5.98
#